data_AF-A0A9P8CPN5-F1
#
_entry.id   AF-A0A9P8CPN5-F1
#
_cell.length_a   1.000
_cell.length_b   1.000
_cell.length_c   1.000
_cell.angle_alpha   90.00
_cell.angle_beta   90.00
_cell.angle_gamma   90.00
#
_symmetry.space_group_name_H-M   'P 1'
#
loop_
_entity.id
_entity.type
_entity.pdbx_description
1 polymer ?
#
loop_
_entity_poly.entity_id
_entity_poly.type
_entity_poly.pdbx_seq_one_letter_code
_entity_poly.pdbx_strand_id
1 'polypeptide(L)'
;MSSFITRVQMDLDTFVKLCSTSAPQLLQKTNLYDECPHSVATAFATEQLQEKPKAILHAMCFFDPDRIPCEVIQSSFDLDREDEEPVFNSIMCEWDYQESLEVLIKMSLLTKIENDMSIHRLVQDVVYLFMSKDERQKGFDAVLTVLSRNFPTGTGGQMWKGWHKCERYLPHALFLFRRFEKDFRGQKSIRFANLVSSVTW
;
A
#
# COMPACT_ATOMS: atom_id res chain seq x y z
N MET A 1 14.10 -13.21 17.34
CA MET A 1 14.00 -12.03 18.22
C MET A 1 14.50 -12.32 19.64
N SER A 2 14.04 -13.37 20.33
CA SER A 2 14.59 -13.79 21.64
C SER A 2 16.11 -14.08 21.61
N SER A 3 16.61 -14.63 20.49
CA SER A 3 18.03 -14.94 20.26
C SER A 3 18.96 -13.72 20.17
N PHE A 4 18.47 -12.54 19.78
CA PHE A 4 19.31 -11.33 19.68
C PHE A 4 19.46 -10.64 21.05
N ILE A 5 18.36 -10.56 21.81
CA ILE A 5 18.33 -10.00 23.16
C ILE A 5 19.23 -10.80 24.10
N THR A 6 19.17 -12.14 24.02
CA THR A 6 20.06 -13.03 24.78
C THR A 6 21.52 -12.93 24.37
N ARG A 7 21.81 -12.71 23.08
CA ARG A 7 23.19 -12.59 22.57
C ARG A 7 23.86 -11.26 22.92
N VAL A 8 23.09 -10.17 23.00
CA VAL A 8 23.62 -8.82 23.26
C VAL A 8 23.46 -8.42 24.73
N GLN A 9 22.83 -9.24 25.58
CA GLN A 9 22.53 -8.94 26.99
C GLN A 9 21.95 -7.53 27.17
N MET A 10 21.01 -7.17 26.30
CA MET A 10 20.37 -5.86 26.31
C MET A 10 19.01 -5.98 26.99
N ASP A 11 18.64 -5.02 27.84
CA ASP A 11 17.29 -5.00 28.38
C ASP A 11 16.27 -4.66 27.28
N LEU A 12 15.02 -5.09 27.49
CA LEU A 12 13.95 -4.95 26.50
C LEU A 12 13.63 -3.48 26.18
N ASP A 13 13.76 -2.58 27.15
CA ASP A 13 13.47 -1.16 27.05
C ASP A 13 14.52 -0.44 26.18
N THR A 14 15.79 -0.78 26.40
CA THR A 14 16.93 -0.33 25.61
C THR A 14 16.86 -0.90 24.19
N PHE A 15 16.44 -2.15 24.01
CA PHE A 15 16.21 -2.72 22.68
C PHE A 15 15.09 -2.02 21.92
N VAL A 16 13.95 -1.70 22.57
CA VAL A 16 12.85 -0.95 21.96
C VAL A 16 13.30 0.47 21.55
N LYS A 17 14.10 1.14 22.39
CA LYS A 17 14.72 2.44 22.05
C LYS A 17 15.70 2.32 20.89
N LEU A 18 16.45 1.24 20.81
CA LEU A 18 17.42 1.00 19.73
C LEU A 18 16.72 0.66 18.41
N CYS A 19 15.64 -0.14 18.44
CA CYS A 19 14.81 -0.42 17.27
C CYS A 19 14.11 0.86 16.76
N SER A 20 13.60 1.70 17.65
CA SER A 20 12.98 2.97 17.23
C SER A 20 13.97 3.99 16.66
N THR A 21 15.25 3.91 17.05
CA THR A 21 16.29 4.87 16.62
C THR A 21 17.12 4.37 15.43
N SER A 22 17.27 3.06 15.28
CA SER A 22 18.22 2.45 14.33
C SER A 22 17.72 1.13 13.72
N ALA A 23 16.39 0.96 13.61
CA ALA A 23 15.74 -0.19 12.96
C ALA A 23 16.42 -0.64 11.65
N PRO A 24 16.79 0.27 10.71
CA PRO A 24 17.42 -0.13 9.46
C PRO A 24 18.78 -0.84 9.66
N GLN A 25 19.59 -0.35 10.60
CA GLN A 25 21.00 -0.76 10.78
C GLN A 25 21.13 -2.01 11.64
N LEU A 26 20.22 -2.19 12.61
CA LEU A 26 20.17 -3.37 13.47
C LEU A 26 19.83 -4.64 12.71
N LEU A 27 18.94 -4.53 11.71
CA LEU A 27 18.34 -5.67 11.03
C LEU A 27 19.18 -6.16 9.85
N GLN A 28 19.97 -5.27 9.23
CA GLN A 28 20.96 -5.61 8.20
C GLN A 28 22.09 -6.51 8.73
N LYS A 29 22.38 -6.48 10.04
CA LYS A 29 23.42 -7.29 10.70
C LYS A 29 22.97 -8.70 11.10
N THR A 30 21.68 -9.01 10.98
CA THR A 30 21.12 -10.31 11.38
C THR A 30 20.69 -11.09 10.15
N ASN A 31 21.47 -12.12 9.78
CA ASN A 31 21.09 -13.14 8.80
C ASN A 31 19.89 -13.95 9.34
N LEU A 32 18.67 -13.39 9.23
CA LEU A 32 17.41 -14.01 9.65
C LEU A 32 16.72 -14.80 8.54
N TYR A 33 17.41 -15.01 7.41
CA TYR A 33 16.85 -15.59 6.19
C TYR A 33 16.50 -17.08 6.32
N ASP A 34 17.14 -17.84 7.23
CA ASP A 34 17.03 -19.31 7.24
C ASP A 34 15.94 -19.89 8.17
N GLU A 35 15.34 -19.11 9.07
CA GLU A 35 14.51 -19.70 10.15
C GLU A 35 13.05 -19.23 10.20
N CYS A 36 12.57 -18.40 9.28
CA CYS A 36 11.23 -17.82 9.44
C CYS A 36 10.52 -17.51 8.12
N PRO A 37 9.80 -18.50 7.54
CA PRO A 37 9.08 -18.34 6.27
C PRO A 37 7.97 -17.27 6.29
N HIS A 38 7.54 -16.81 7.47
CA HIS A 38 6.35 -15.94 7.65
C HIS A 38 6.59 -14.78 8.65
N SER A 39 7.82 -14.25 8.74
CA SER A 39 8.18 -13.21 9.71
C SER A 39 8.68 -11.94 9.05
N VAL A 40 8.85 -10.89 9.85
CA VAL A 40 9.33 -9.54 9.52
C VAL A 40 10.48 -9.53 8.51
N ALA A 41 11.32 -10.56 8.47
CA ALA A 41 12.36 -10.80 7.46
C ALA A 41 11.86 -10.65 6.01
N THR A 42 10.66 -11.13 5.68
CA THR A 42 10.10 -11.00 4.32
C THR A 42 9.69 -9.57 4.01
N ALA A 43 9.19 -8.82 5.00
CA ALA A 43 8.93 -7.39 4.85
C ALA A 43 10.22 -6.60 4.55
N PHE A 44 11.38 -7.08 4.99
CA PHE A 44 12.68 -6.49 4.70
C PHE A 44 13.34 -7.01 3.42
N ALA A 45 12.88 -8.15 2.86
CA ALA A 45 13.31 -8.63 1.55
C ALA A 45 12.73 -7.78 0.38
N THR A 46 11.93 -6.76 0.70
CA THR A 46 11.28 -5.86 -0.26
C THR A 46 12.28 -5.00 -1.04
N GLU A 47 13.50 -4.81 -0.52
CA GLU A 47 14.60 -4.15 -1.26
C GLU A 47 15.10 -4.97 -2.45
N GLN A 48 14.91 -6.30 -2.44
CA GLN A 48 15.33 -7.20 -3.52
C GLN A 48 14.25 -7.38 -4.60
N LEU A 49 13.08 -6.76 -4.43
CA LEU A 49 12.01 -6.83 -5.41
C LEU A 49 12.41 -6.10 -6.69
N GLN A 50 12.03 -6.68 -7.82
CA GLN A 50 12.07 -5.99 -9.10
C GLN A 50 11.14 -4.77 -9.08
N GLU A 51 11.39 -3.82 -9.98
CA GLU A 51 10.71 -2.53 -10.02
C GLU A 51 9.18 -2.65 -10.09
N LYS A 52 8.66 -3.58 -10.91
CA LYS A 52 7.22 -3.79 -11.12
C LYS A 52 6.49 -4.31 -9.85
N PRO A 53 6.88 -5.45 -9.23
CA PRO A 53 6.34 -5.86 -7.93
C PRO A 53 6.48 -4.80 -6.84
N LYS A 54 7.62 -4.10 -6.82
CA LYS A 54 7.87 -3.02 -5.84
C LYS A 54 6.86 -1.88 -6.01
N ALA A 55 6.55 -1.48 -7.25
CA ALA A 55 5.56 -0.44 -7.53
C ALA A 55 4.16 -0.81 -7.04
N ILE A 56 3.71 -2.05 -7.23
CA ILE A 56 2.44 -2.53 -6.69
C ILE A 56 2.45 -2.44 -5.16
N LEU A 57 3.52 -2.93 -4.53
CA LEU A 57 3.64 -2.94 -3.06
C LEU A 57 3.65 -1.51 -2.48
N HIS A 58 4.32 -0.57 -3.14
CA HIS A 58 4.30 0.85 -2.78
C HIS A 58 2.89 1.44 -2.86
N ALA A 59 2.12 1.12 -3.90
CA ALA A 59 0.74 1.56 -3.98
C ALA A 59 -0.13 0.93 -2.88
N MET A 60 0.06 -0.36 -2.56
CA MET A 60 -0.64 -1.02 -1.45
C MET A 60 -0.42 -0.34 -0.11
N CYS A 61 0.65 0.45 0.08
CA CYS A 61 0.88 1.22 1.30
C CYS A 61 -0.08 2.39 1.52
N PHE A 62 -0.91 2.71 0.52
CA PHE A 62 -1.88 3.81 0.56
C PHE A 62 -3.33 3.35 0.55
N PHE A 63 -3.58 2.05 0.45
CA PHE A 63 -4.90 1.45 0.67
C PHE A 63 -5.07 1.04 2.14
N ASP A 64 -6.32 0.98 2.61
CA ASP A 64 -6.61 0.21 3.83
C ASP A 64 -6.06 -1.23 3.67
N PRO A 65 -5.34 -1.77 4.67
CA PRO A 65 -4.63 -3.04 4.54
C PRO A 65 -5.53 -4.26 4.30
N ASP A 66 -6.82 -4.15 4.61
CA ASP A 66 -7.77 -5.25 4.52
C ASP A 66 -8.71 -5.07 3.31
N ARG A 67 -9.08 -6.19 2.68
CA ARG A 67 -10.13 -6.26 1.65
C ARG A 67 -10.00 -5.27 0.48
N ILE A 68 -8.78 -5.04 0.01
CA ILE A 68 -8.47 -4.22 -1.17
C ILE A 68 -9.11 -4.86 -2.42
N PRO A 69 -10.10 -4.23 -3.08
CA PRO A 69 -10.79 -4.84 -4.21
C PRO A 69 -9.85 -4.95 -5.42
N CYS A 70 -9.68 -6.14 -5.99
CA CYS A 70 -8.83 -6.34 -7.18
C CYS A 70 -9.27 -5.47 -8.36
N GLU A 71 -10.59 -5.32 -8.52
CA GLU A 71 -11.23 -4.49 -9.55
C GLU A 71 -10.75 -3.04 -9.54
N VAL A 72 -10.37 -2.50 -8.37
CA VAL A 72 -9.95 -1.10 -8.24
C VAL A 72 -8.66 -0.88 -9.02
N ILE A 73 -7.68 -1.76 -8.89
CA ILE A 73 -6.41 -1.66 -9.61
C ILE A 73 -6.59 -2.10 -11.07
N GLN A 74 -7.38 -3.14 -11.32
CA GLN A 74 -7.64 -3.64 -12.68
C GLN A 74 -8.28 -2.59 -13.58
N SER A 75 -9.17 -1.75 -13.04
CA SER A 75 -9.77 -0.63 -13.78
C SER A 75 -8.76 0.40 -14.31
N SER A 76 -7.51 0.36 -13.83
CA SER A 76 -6.43 1.21 -14.34
C SER A 76 -5.97 0.78 -15.73
N PHE A 77 -6.18 -0.48 -16.10
CA PHE A 77 -5.81 -1.06 -17.40
C PHE A 77 -6.87 -0.87 -18.49
N ASP A 78 -8.06 -0.41 -18.13
CA ASP A 78 -9.15 -0.15 -19.09
C ASP A 78 -8.79 1.02 -20.02
N LEU A 79 -8.55 0.72 -21.30
CA LEU A 79 -8.11 1.69 -22.32
C LEU A 79 -9.25 2.58 -22.85
N ASP A 80 -10.51 2.24 -22.56
CA ASP A 80 -11.69 2.89 -23.14
C ASP A 80 -12.08 4.22 -22.47
N ARG A 81 -11.30 4.68 -21.48
CA ARG A 81 -11.54 5.95 -20.78
C ARG A 81 -10.51 6.99 -21.21
N GLU A 82 -10.89 7.81 -22.19
CA GLU A 82 -10.04 8.81 -22.85
C GLU A 82 -9.48 9.92 -21.94
N ASP A 83 -9.96 10.05 -20.69
CA ASP A 83 -9.84 11.31 -19.96
C ASP A 83 -8.71 11.43 -18.94
N GLU A 84 -7.91 10.40 -18.61
CA GLU A 84 -6.86 10.57 -17.60
C GLU A 84 -5.64 9.61 -17.70
N GLU A 85 -4.46 10.11 -17.30
CA GLU A 85 -3.19 9.38 -17.29
C GLU A 85 -3.30 8.00 -16.63
N PRO A 86 -2.92 6.92 -17.33
CA PRO A 86 -3.00 5.58 -16.76
C PRO A 86 -1.88 5.39 -15.75
N VAL A 87 -2.22 5.35 -14.46
CA VAL A 87 -1.19 5.32 -13.42
C VAL A 87 -0.40 4.02 -13.45
N PHE A 88 -1.07 2.87 -13.41
CA PHE A 88 -0.38 1.59 -13.50
C PHE A 88 0.07 1.26 -14.92
N ASN A 89 -0.68 1.62 -15.98
CA ASN A 89 -0.25 1.31 -17.36
C ASN A 89 0.98 2.09 -17.80
N SER A 90 1.26 3.24 -17.17
CA SER A 90 2.52 3.95 -17.41
C SER A 90 3.74 3.14 -16.95
N ILE A 91 3.56 2.23 -15.98
CA ILE A 91 4.62 1.44 -15.35
C ILE A 91 4.62 -0.01 -15.85
N MET A 92 3.44 -0.61 -16.07
CA MET A 92 3.31 -2.03 -16.37
C MET A 92 2.01 -2.34 -17.12
N CYS A 93 1.96 -3.38 -17.96
CA CYS A 93 0.70 -3.81 -18.58
C CYS A 93 -0.09 -4.77 -17.66
N GLU A 94 -1.30 -5.16 -18.06
CA GLU A 94 -2.12 -6.09 -17.27
C GLU A 94 -1.42 -7.44 -17.02
N TRP A 95 -0.68 -7.95 -18.00
CA TRP A 95 0.10 -9.18 -17.85
C TRP A 95 1.21 -9.04 -16.80
N ASP A 96 1.97 -7.95 -16.88
CA ASP A 96 3.01 -7.63 -15.92
C ASP A 96 2.46 -7.49 -14.49
N TYR A 97 1.24 -6.96 -14.36
CA TYR A 97 0.55 -6.86 -13.07
C TYR A 97 0.23 -8.23 -12.49
N GLN A 98 -0.29 -9.17 -13.30
CA GLN A 98 -0.58 -10.53 -12.83
C GLN A 98 0.71 -11.26 -12.40
N GLU A 99 1.77 -11.16 -13.20
CA GLU A 99 3.07 -11.76 -12.85
C GLU A 99 3.63 -11.16 -11.55
N SER A 100 3.55 -9.84 -11.42
CA SER A 100 4.02 -9.13 -10.22
C SER A 100 3.22 -9.50 -8.98
N LEU A 101 1.89 -9.65 -9.10
CA LEU A 101 1.05 -10.15 -8.00
C LEU A 101 1.43 -11.57 -7.59
N GLU A 102 1.69 -12.46 -8.56
CA GLU A 102 2.10 -13.83 -8.26
C GLU A 102 3.40 -13.87 -7.44
N VAL A 103 4.37 -13.03 -7.80
CA VAL A 103 5.61 -12.87 -7.03
C VAL A 103 5.34 -12.41 -5.60
N LEU A 104 4.54 -11.35 -5.43
CA LEU A 104 4.22 -10.80 -4.11
C LEU A 104 3.44 -11.79 -3.22
N ILE A 105 2.55 -12.59 -3.81
CA ILE A 105 1.80 -13.63 -3.10
C ILE A 105 2.70 -14.81 -2.72
N LYS A 106 3.58 -15.27 -3.63
CA LYS A 106 4.57 -16.32 -3.33
C LYS A 106 5.50 -15.91 -2.20
N MET A 107 5.85 -14.63 -2.13
CA MET A 107 6.63 -14.06 -1.02
C MET A 107 5.79 -13.78 0.23
N SER A 108 4.48 -14.10 0.27
CA SER A 108 3.59 -13.81 1.40
C SER A 108 3.53 -12.32 1.78
N LEU A 109 3.84 -11.42 0.85
CA LEU A 109 3.75 -9.96 1.05
C LEU A 109 2.32 -9.46 0.85
N LEU A 110 1.58 -10.12 -0.05
CA LEU A 110 0.16 -9.93 -0.26
C LEU A 110 -0.58 -11.27 -0.10
N THR A 111 -1.82 -11.19 0.34
CA THR A 111 -2.74 -12.33 0.34
C THR A 111 -3.94 -11.97 -0.53
N LYS A 112 -4.29 -12.86 -1.47
CA LYS A 112 -5.48 -12.71 -2.32
C LYS A 112 -6.50 -13.78 -1.97
N ILE A 113 -7.73 -13.36 -1.69
CA ILE A 113 -8.88 -14.24 -1.42
C ILE A 113 -10.00 -13.79 -2.35
N GLU A 114 -10.38 -14.66 -3.28
CA GLU A 114 -11.36 -14.35 -4.32
C GLU A 114 -11.00 -13.07 -5.09
N ASN A 115 -11.80 -12.01 -4.93
CA ASN A 115 -11.65 -10.70 -5.56
C ASN A 115 -11.07 -9.63 -4.63
N ASP A 116 -10.66 -10.01 -3.42
CA ASP A 116 -10.07 -9.10 -2.44
C ASP A 116 -8.59 -9.44 -2.20
N MET A 117 -7.79 -8.41 -1.96
CA MET A 117 -6.41 -8.50 -1.55
C MET A 117 -6.24 -7.93 -0.15
N SER A 118 -5.20 -8.36 0.54
CA SER A 118 -4.79 -7.82 1.82
C SER A 118 -3.29 -7.77 1.90
N ILE A 119 -2.80 -6.75 2.61
CA ILE A 119 -1.39 -6.60 2.98
C ILE A 119 -1.31 -6.64 4.49
N HIS A 120 -0.37 -7.41 5.03
CA HIS A 120 -0.18 -7.43 6.47
C HIS A 120 0.26 -6.04 6.95
N ARG A 121 -0.41 -5.46 7.95
CA ARG A 121 -0.15 -4.07 8.43
C ARG A 121 1.33 -3.81 8.72
N LEU A 122 2.00 -4.78 9.33
CA LEU A 122 3.45 -4.71 9.59
C LEU A 122 4.28 -4.60 8.29
N VAL A 123 3.95 -5.38 7.25
CA VAL A 123 4.63 -5.30 5.95
C VAL A 123 4.39 -3.92 5.35
N GLN A 124 3.14 -3.45 5.39
CA GLN A 124 2.75 -2.13 4.90
C GLN A 124 3.55 -1.01 5.57
N ASP A 125 3.66 -1.02 6.89
CA ASP A 125 4.39 0.01 7.65
C ASP A 125 5.90 -0.06 7.43
N VAL A 126 6.46 -1.28 7.33
CA VAL A 126 7.89 -1.49 7.03
C VAL A 126 8.22 -0.95 5.64
N VAL A 127 7.46 -1.35 4.61
CA VAL A 127 7.66 -0.85 3.24
C VAL A 127 7.55 0.67 3.22
N TYR A 128 6.49 1.23 3.82
CA TYR A 128 6.28 2.66 3.88
C TYR A 128 7.45 3.42 4.53
N LEU A 129 8.03 2.87 5.61
CA LEU A 129 9.17 3.46 6.31
C LEU A 129 10.39 3.59 5.39
N PHE A 130 10.65 2.61 4.52
CA PHE A 130 11.78 2.59 3.61
C PHE A 130 11.55 3.34 2.30
N MET A 131 10.30 3.66 1.94
CA MET A 131 10.01 4.47 0.77
C MET A 131 10.60 5.88 0.90
N SER A 132 11.31 6.31 -0.14
CA SER A 132 11.70 7.70 -0.33
C SER A 132 10.47 8.60 -0.48
N LYS A 133 10.67 9.93 -0.34
CA LYS A 133 9.57 10.90 -0.53
C LYS A 133 8.96 10.83 -1.93
N ASP A 134 9.79 10.61 -2.95
CA ASP A 134 9.34 10.46 -4.35
C ASP A 134 8.51 9.19 -4.54
N GLU A 135 8.97 8.06 -4.02
CA GLU A 135 8.21 6.80 -4.05
C GLU A 135 6.87 6.92 -3.32
N ARG A 136 6.83 7.63 -2.17
CA ARG A 136 5.59 7.91 -1.44
C ARG A 136 4.64 8.77 -2.27
N GLN A 137 5.15 9.82 -2.91
CA GLN A 137 4.33 10.68 -3.76
C GLN A 137 3.72 9.89 -4.92
N LYS A 138 4.53 9.10 -5.63
CA LYS A 138 4.07 8.25 -6.74
C LYS A 138 3.00 7.25 -6.28
N GLY A 139 3.24 6.56 -5.15
CA GLY A 139 2.26 5.63 -4.59
C GLY A 139 0.96 6.31 -4.16
N PHE A 140 1.05 7.50 -3.56
CA PHE A 140 -0.11 8.30 -3.17
C PHE A 140 -0.93 8.73 -4.39
N ASP A 141 -0.29 9.31 -5.40
CA ASP A 141 -0.95 9.79 -6.62
C ASP A 141 -1.61 8.65 -7.41
N ALA A 142 -0.98 7.48 -7.40
CA ALA A 142 -1.53 6.26 -7.95
C ALA A 142 -2.86 5.88 -7.30
N VAL A 143 -2.85 5.71 -5.98
CA VAL A 143 -4.05 5.31 -5.24
C VAL A 143 -5.12 6.38 -5.27
N LEU A 144 -4.74 7.65 -5.18
CA LEU A 144 -5.67 8.77 -5.30
C LEU A 144 -6.41 8.75 -6.64
N THR A 145 -5.68 8.54 -7.73
CA THR A 145 -6.28 8.50 -9.08
C THR A 145 -7.23 7.32 -9.20
N VAL A 146 -6.80 6.13 -8.78
CA VAL A 146 -7.62 4.92 -8.85
C VAL A 146 -8.88 5.05 -8.00
N LEU A 147 -8.78 5.53 -6.76
CA LEU A 147 -9.94 5.73 -5.89
C LEU A 147 -10.86 6.81 -6.43
N SER A 148 -10.34 7.94 -6.92
CA SER A 148 -11.16 9.03 -7.47
C SER A 148 -11.97 8.59 -8.69
N ARG A 149 -11.43 7.69 -9.52
CA ARG A 149 -12.13 7.13 -10.69
C ARG A 149 -13.25 6.16 -10.32
N ASN A 150 -13.06 5.39 -9.25
CA ASN A 150 -13.97 4.31 -8.89
C ASN A 150 -14.99 4.72 -7.82
N PHE A 151 -14.69 5.73 -7.01
CA PHE A 151 -15.58 6.20 -5.96
C PHE A 151 -16.84 6.84 -6.57
N PRO A 152 -18.05 6.36 -6.22
CA PRO A 152 -19.28 6.93 -6.77
C PRO A 152 -19.43 8.41 -6.41
N THR A 153 -19.55 9.28 -7.40
CA THR A 153 -19.89 10.70 -7.21
C THR A 153 -21.39 10.89 -7.45
N GLY A 154 -22.08 11.43 -6.44
CA GLY A 154 -23.54 11.56 -6.47
C GLY A 154 -24.01 12.71 -7.34
N THR A 155 -24.09 12.52 -8.66
CA THR A 155 -24.81 13.46 -9.55
C THR A 155 -26.20 12.89 -9.88
N GLY A 156 -27.26 13.49 -9.33
CA GLY A 156 -28.64 13.17 -9.73
C GLY A 156 -29.52 12.44 -8.71
N GLY A 157 -29.22 12.49 -7.40
CA GLY A 157 -30.17 12.09 -6.35
C GLY A 157 -30.43 10.58 -6.20
N GLN A 158 -29.67 9.71 -6.88
CA GLN A 158 -29.78 8.24 -6.79
C GLN A 158 -28.53 7.58 -6.18
N MET A 159 -27.92 8.25 -5.21
CA MET A 159 -26.66 7.82 -4.58
C MET A 159 -26.74 6.42 -3.94
N TRP A 160 -27.93 6.02 -3.49
CA TRP A 160 -28.20 4.67 -2.96
C TRP A 160 -27.85 3.55 -3.94
N LYS A 161 -27.90 3.78 -5.26
CA LYS A 161 -27.50 2.80 -6.27
C LYS A 161 -26.00 2.46 -6.20
N GLY A 162 -25.18 3.41 -5.75
CA GLY A 162 -23.75 3.25 -5.56
C GLY A 162 -23.32 2.83 -4.16
N TRP A 163 -24.26 2.63 -3.23
CA TRP A 163 -23.93 2.43 -1.81
C TRP A 163 -22.95 1.28 -1.56
N HIS A 164 -23.14 0.14 -2.22
CA HIS A 164 -22.24 -1.01 -2.13
C HIS A 164 -20.80 -0.68 -2.53
N LYS A 165 -20.61 0.17 -3.55
CA LYS A 165 -19.28 0.66 -3.96
C LYS A 165 -18.73 1.66 -2.94
N CYS A 166 -19.56 2.55 -2.41
CA CYS A 166 -19.16 3.45 -1.34
C CYS A 166 -18.68 2.67 -0.12
N GLU A 167 -19.44 1.68 0.35
CA GLU A 167 -19.08 0.80 1.48
C GLU A 167 -17.75 0.08 1.21
N ARG A 168 -17.54 -0.37 -0.03
CA ARG A 168 -16.31 -1.07 -0.42
C ARG A 168 -15.10 -0.16 -0.51
N TYR A 169 -15.23 1.08 -1.01
CA TYR A 169 -14.09 1.97 -1.24
C TYR A 169 -13.84 2.98 -0.11
N LEU A 170 -14.82 3.22 0.76
CA LEU A 170 -14.72 4.18 1.86
C LEU A 170 -13.57 3.89 2.83
N PRO A 171 -13.33 2.64 3.29
CA PRO A 171 -12.19 2.35 4.17
C PRO A 171 -10.86 2.79 3.56
N HIS A 172 -10.67 2.51 2.27
CA HIS A 172 -9.45 2.89 1.55
C HIS A 172 -9.31 4.40 1.37
N ALA A 173 -10.41 5.12 1.08
CA ALA A 173 -10.38 6.57 0.97
C ALA A 173 -10.06 7.25 2.31
N LEU A 174 -10.64 6.75 3.42
CA LEU A 174 -10.33 7.22 4.76
C LEU A 174 -8.87 6.91 5.16
N PHE A 175 -8.36 5.74 4.78
CA PHE A 175 -6.96 5.39 4.99
C PHE A 175 -6.01 6.33 4.23
N LEU A 176 -6.31 6.60 2.95
CA LEU A 176 -5.56 7.54 2.12
C LEU A 176 -5.56 8.95 2.74
N PHE A 177 -6.71 9.41 3.26
CA PHE A 177 -6.83 10.69 3.96
C PHE A 177 -5.89 10.76 5.17
N ARG A 178 -5.86 9.73 6.02
CA ARG A 178 -4.95 9.67 7.18
C ARG A 178 -3.47 9.72 6.76
N ARG A 179 -3.10 9.04 5.67
CA ARG A 179 -1.73 9.10 5.11
C ARG A 179 -1.41 10.49 4.57
N PHE A 180 -2.36 11.15 3.93
CA PHE A 180 -2.21 12.54 3.47
C PHE A 180 -1.95 13.50 4.64
N GLU A 181 -2.75 13.42 5.71
CA GLU A 181 -2.57 14.28 6.89
C GLU A 181 -1.22 14.12 7.56
N LYS A 182 -0.67 12.89 7.56
CA LYS A 182 0.61 12.57 8.17
C LYS A 182 1.80 13.08 7.35
N ASP A 183 1.81 12.83 6.04
CA ASP A 183 3.05 12.95 5.24
C ASP A 183 2.97 13.98 4.10
N PHE A 184 1.77 14.47 3.76
CA PHE A 184 1.53 15.37 2.61
C PHE A 184 0.81 16.66 3.01
N ARG A 185 0.71 16.93 4.32
CA ARG A 185 0.05 18.12 4.86
C ARG A 185 0.61 19.40 4.23
N GLY A 186 -0.30 20.21 3.66
CA GLY A 186 0.04 21.48 3.01
C GLY A 186 0.26 21.39 1.50
N GLN A 187 0.30 20.18 0.92
CA GLN A 187 0.22 20.03 -0.53
C GLN A 187 -1.20 20.36 -1.03
N LYS A 188 -1.30 20.98 -2.20
CA LYS A 188 -2.58 21.28 -2.84
C LYS A 188 -2.87 20.22 -3.90
N SER A 189 -3.95 19.47 -3.75
CA SER A 189 -4.43 18.52 -4.76
C SER A 189 -5.94 18.67 -4.92
N ILE A 190 -6.36 19.12 -6.11
CA ILE A 190 -7.79 19.27 -6.45
C ILE A 190 -8.47 17.90 -6.47
N ARG A 191 -7.81 16.89 -7.03
CA ARG A 191 -8.33 15.51 -7.08
C ARG A 191 -8.56 14.96 -5.68
N PHE A 192 -7.62 15.20 -4.76
CA PHE A 192 -7.79 14.83 -3.35
C PHE A 192 -8.96 15.57 -2.71
N ALA A 193 -9.08 16.88 -2.92
CA ALA A 193 -10.20 17.66 -2.39
C ALA A 193 -11.56 17.14 -2.90
N ASN A 194 -11.65 16.78 -4.18
CA ASN A 194 -12.86 16.22 -4.78
C ASN A 194 -13.21 14.84 -4.17
N LEU A 195 -12.21 13.96 -4.01
CA LEU A 195 -12.41 12.66 -3.36
C LEU A 195 -12.88 12.85 -1.91
N VAL A 196 -12.23 13.73 -1.15
CA VAL A 196 -12.63 14.04 0.23
C VAL A 196 -14.06 14.54 0.30
N SER A 197 -14.44 15.49 -0.57
CA SER A 197 -15.83 15.99 -0.62
C SER A 197 -16.84 14.89 -0.96
N SER A 198 -16.44 13.87 -1.72
CA SER A 198 -17.29 12.75 -2.12
C SER A 198 -17.41 11.68 -1.04
N VAL A 199 -16.58 11.69 0.00
CA VAL A 199 -16.68 10.74 1.12
C VAL A 199 -17.32 11.38 2.36
N THR A 200 -17.34 12.70 2.46
CA THR A 200 -17.98 13.45 3.55
C THR A 200 -19.40 13.84 3.14
N TRP A 201 -20.39 13.01 3.49
CA TRP A 201 -21.82 13.30 3.32
C TRP A 201 -22.46 13.68 4.65
#